data_AF-A0A7Y5E691-F1
#
_entry.id   AF-A0A7Y5E691-F1
#
_cell.length_a   1.000
_cell.length_b   1.000
_cell.length_c   1.000
_cell.angle_alpha   90.00
_cell.angle_beta   90.00
_cell.angle_gamma   90.00
#
_symmetry.space_group_name_H-M   'P 1'
#
loop_
_entity.id
_entity.type
_entity.pdbx_description
1 polymer ?
#
loop_
_entity_poly.entity_id
_entity_poly.type
_entity_poly.pdbx_seq_one_letter_code
_entity_poly.pdbx_strand_id
1 'polypeptide(L)'
;MDQSEKDNMSTGQLLRIQVFSTSIFVISFLFVFVLSGLAFLYISSDLEVPASLTLGKTQVIMSENSRFWTSDSIISIYSTIPISCFLIGVFCLFAIHLNAKPGFTFLTASIWTFIHAFNLSLGAVVIDLLSQTGFTKAAHEMGIETIMTILIIGVSIFFMYKLGIFAARIFHDKIFKGFTNDKTFRNRLFTRFMLLPWLVGTLLLLIISFPVNDYKSYLLP
;
A
#
# COMPACT_ATOMS: atom_id res chain seq x y z
N MET A 1 4.00 -16.23 31.18
CA MET A 1 4.56 -14.87 31.17
C MET A 1 3.87 -14.12 32.29
N ASP A 2 4.58 -13.93 33.38
CA ASP A 2 4.03 -13.48 34.67
C ASP A 2 3.61 -12.00 34.59
N GLN A 3 2.62 -11.58 35.38
CA GLN A 3 2.01 -10.24 35.28
C GLN A 3 3.03 -9.12 35.56
N SER A 4 4.01 -9.40 36.43
CA SER A 4 5.16 -8.53 36.75
C SER A 4 6.15 -8.36 35.59
N GLU A 5 6.22 -9.32 34.68
CA GLU A 5 7.15 -9.31 33.54
C GLU A 5 6.60 -8.48 32.36
N LYS A 6 5.28 -8.30 32.29
CA LYS A 6 4.60 -7.49 31.26
C LYS A 6 4.72 -5.98 31.50
N ASP A 7 4.78 -5.54 32.76
CA ASP A 7 4.91 -4.12 33.12
C ASP A 7 6.34 -3.59 32.96
N ASN A 8 7.35 -4.46 32.97
CA ASN A 8 8.76 -4.12 32.78
C ASN A 8 9.30 -4.62 31.44
N MET A 9 8.55 -4.43 30.37
CA MET A 9 9.07 -4.70 29.03
C MET A 9 10.27 -3.77 28.80
N SER A 10 11.47 -4.34 28.72
CA SER A 10 12.70 -3.54 28.70
C SER A 10 12.74 -2.67 27.44
N THR A 11 13.37 -1.51 27.52
CA THR A 11 13.54 -0.61 26.36
C THR A 11 14.16 -1.35 25.16
N GLY A 12 15.01 -2.36 25.41
CA GLY A 12 15.57 -3.22 24.37
C GLY A 12 14.54 -4.11 23.67
N GLN A 13 13.56 -4.66 24.40
CA GLN A 13 12.47 -5.45 23.81
C GLN A 13 11.57 -4.57 22.93
N LEU A 14 11.22 -3.38 23.40
CA LEU A 14 10.46 -2.39 22.61
C LEU A 14 11.18 -1.99 21.33
N LEU A 15 12.50 -1.81 21.39
CA LEU A 15 13.30 -1.48 20.21
C LEU A 15 13.31 -2.63 19.19
N ARG A 16 13.50 -3.89 19.64
CA ARG A 16 13.46 -5.08 18.76
C ARG A 16 12.13 -5.18 18.03
N ILE A 17 11.04 -4.96 18.76
CA ILE A 17 9.67 -4.91 18.25
C ILE A 17 9.50 -3.83 17.18
N GLN A 18 10.04 -2.63 17.41
CA GLN A 18 9.94 -1.51 16.48
C GLN A 18 10.72 -1.82 15.20
N VAL A 19 11.95 -2.33 15.31
CA VAL A 19 12.78 -2.71 14.16
C VAL A 19 12.10 -3.83 13.36
N PHE A 20 11.55 -4.82 14.05
CA PHE A 20 10.80 -5.90 13.41
C PHE A 20 9.59 -5.36 12.62
N SER A 21 8.73 -4.56 13.24
CA SER A 21 7.56 -3.99 12.56
C SER A 21 7.95 -3.09 11.39
N THR A 22 9.03 -2.32 11.52
CA THR A 22 9.56 -1.47 10.42
C THR A 22 10.10 -2.33 9.27
N SER A 23 10.77 -3.44 9.57
CA SER A 23 11.25 -4.37 8.54
C SER A 23 10.09 -5.00 7.79
N ILE A 24 9.05 -5.45 8.52
CA ILE A 24 7.83 -6.00 7.92
C ILE A 24 7.08 -4.94 7.11
N PHE A 25 7.01 -3.69 7.57
CA PHE A 25 6.44 -2.57 6.81
C PHE A 25 7.09 -2.45 5.42
N VAL A 26 8.42 -2.37 5.37
CA VAL A 26 9.17 -2.21 4.11
C VAL A 26 9.00 -3.43 3.22
N ILE A 27 9.11 -4.63 3.79
CA ILE A 27 8.92 -5.89 3.03
C ILE A 27 7.50 -5.99 2.47
N SER A 28 6.48 -5.66 3.26
CA SER A 28 5.08 -5.65 2.81
C SER A 28 4.86 -4.66 1.67
N PHE A 29 5.44 -3.45 1.74
CA PHE A 29 5.38 -2.50 0.64
C PHE A 29 6.01 -3.07 -0.64
N LEU A 30 7.25 -3.55 -0.55
CA LEU A 30 7.96 -4.11 -1.70
C LEU A 30 7.23 -5.32 -2.29
N PHE A 31 6.65 -6.16 -1.44
CA PHE A 31 5.84 -7.30 -1.86
C PHE A 31 4.61 -6.86 -2.66
N VAL A 32 3.82 -5.90 -2.14
CA VAL A 32 2.65 -5.37 -2.85
C VAL A 32 3.08 -4.72 -4.18
N PHE A 33 4.14 -3.91 -4.15
CA PHE A 33 4.67 -3.22 -5.34
C PHE A 33 5.13 -4.20 -6.43
N VAL A 34 5.88 -5.24 -6.07
CA VAL A 34 6.34 -6.25 -7.03
C VAL A 34 5.16 -7.04 -7.59
N LEU A 35 4.21 -7.46 -6.75
CA LEU A 35 3.06 -8.23 -7.25
C LEU A 35 2.17 -7.42 -8.19
N SER A 36 1.84 -6.18 -7.84
CA SER A 36 1.03 -5.31 -8.72
C SER A 36 1.81 -4.89 -9.96
N GLY A 37 3.12 -4.66 -9.84
CA GLY A 37 4.02 -4.40 -10.95
C GLY A 37 4.12 -5.57 -11.93
N LEU A 38 4.18 -6.81 -11.42
CA LEU A 38 4.15 -8.01 -12.26
C LEU A 38 2.81 -8.18 -12.97
N ALA A 39 1.69 -7.91 -12.29
CA ALA A 39 0.38 -7.91 -12.93
C ALA A 39 0.30 -6.86 -14.06
N PHE A 40 0.82 -5.66 -13.81
CA PHE A 40 0.91 -4.59 -14.80
C PHE A 40 1.75 -5.01 -16.02
N LEU A 41 2.94 -5.59 -15.80
CA LEU A 41 3.79 -6.08 -16.89
C LEU A 41 3.11 -7.19 -17.69
N TYR A 42 2.41 -8.10 -17.01
CA TYR A 42 1.67 -9.19 -17.67
C TYR A 42 0.58 -8.66 -18.59
N ILE A 43 -0.30 -7.78 -18.07
CA ILE A 43 -1.39 -7.18 -18.87
C ILE A 43 -0.83 -6.33 -20.02
N SER A 44 0.22 -5.56 -19.74
CA SER A 44 0.87 -4.75 -20.78
C SER A 44 1.47 -5.63 -21.89
N SER A 45 2.09 -6.77 -21.53
CA SER A 45 2.63 -7.72 -22.49
C SER A 45 1.55 -8.42 -23.32
N ASP A 46 0.42 -8.76 -22.71
CA ASP A 46 -0.73 -9.38 -23.39
C ASP A 46 -1.33 -8.46 -24.46
N LEU A 47 -1.26 -7.15 -24.22
CA LEU A 47 -1.74 -6.10 -25.13
C LEU A 47 -0.66 -5.56 -26.08
N GLU A 48 0.51 -6.21 -26.16
CA GLU A 48 1.65 -5.80 -26.99
C GLU A 48 2.17 -4.37 -26.69
N VAL A 49 1.93 -3.87 -25.47
CA VAL A 49 2.42 -2.58 -24.99
C VAL A 49 3.71 -2.82 -24.17
N PRO A 50 4.89 -2.39 -24.63
CA PRO A 50 6.12 -2.60 -23.87
C PRO A 50 6.15 -1.72 -22.63
N ALA A 51 6.36 -2.34 -21.47
CA ALA A 51 6.45 -1.70 -20.17
C ALA A 51 7.71 -2.13 -19.42
N SER A 52 8.14 -1.29 -18.48
CA SER A 52 9.23 -1.62 -17.55
C SER A 52 8.82 -1.39 -16.10
N LEU A 53 9.34 -2.26 -15.24
CA LEU A 53 9.23 -2.14 -13.79
C LEU A 53 10.58 -1.71 -13.25
N THR A 54 10.66 -0.46 -12.80
CA THR A 54 11.81 0.09 -12.09
C THR A 54 11.47 0.26 -10.62
N LEU A 55 12.47 0.24 -9.73
CA LEU A 55 12.21 0.41 -8.30
C LEU A 55 11.50 1.76 -8.07
N GLY A 56 10.29 1.71 -7.50
CA GLY A 56 9.48 2.90 -7.24
C GLY A 56 8.61 3.40 -8.40
N LYS A 57 8.72 2.83 -9.62
CA LYS A 57 7.89 3.24 -10.76
C LYS A 57 7.66 2.14 -11.80
N THR A 58 6.41 1.99 -12.22
CA THR A 58 6.02 1.30 -13.46
C THR A 58 5.86 2.33 -14.57
N GLN A 59 6.47 2.09 -15.73
CA GLN A 59 6.36 3.00 -16.88
C GLN A 59 6.14 2.25 -18.19
N VAL A 60 5.29 2.81 -19.03
CA VAL A 60 5.11 2.36 -20.41
C VAL A 60 6.17 3.02 -21.28
N ILE A 61 6.81 2.23 -22.15
CA ILE A 61 7.93 2.69 -23.00
C ILE A 61 7.42 3.24 -24.34
N MET A 62 6.24 2.77 -24.77
CA MET A 62 5.67 3.12 -26.06
C MET A 62 4.91 4.46 -26.04
N SER A 63 5.01 5.21 -27.14
CA SER A 63 4.23 6.43 -27.36
C SER A 63 2.73 6.15 -27.42
N GLU A 64 1.93 7.05 -26.86
CA GLU A 64 0.46 7.02 -26.85
C GLU A 64 -0.17 7.08 -28.25
N ASN A 65 0.57 7.51 -29.27
CA ASN A 65 0.09 7.58 -30.65
C ASN A 65 0.14 6.24 -31.41
N SER A 66 0.60 5.16 -30.76
CA SER A 66 0.68 3.86 -31.41
C SER A 66 -0.71 3.23 -31.60
N ARG A 67 -0.84 2.37 -32.63
CA ARG A 67 -2.09 1.63 -32.92
C ARG A 67 -2.55 0.69 -31.79
N PHE A 68 -1.69 0.38 -30.82
CA PHE A 68 -1.97 -0.53 -29.73
C PHE A 68 -2.68 0.16 -28.55
N TRP A 69 -2.73 1.49 -28.54
CA TRP A 69 -3.49 2.25 -27.55
C TRP A 69 -4.96 2.32 -27.93
N THR A 70 -5.63 1.17 -27.86
CA THR A 70 -7.08 1.09 -27.91
C THR A 70 -7.68 1.49 -26.56
N SER A 71 -8.96 1.88 -26.56
CA SER A 71 -9.70 2.20 -25.33
C SER A 71 -9.60 1.06 -24.28
N ASP A 72 -9.80 -0.18 -24.71
CA ASP A 72 -9.67 -1.37 -23.87
C ASP A 72 -8.26 -1.52 -23.26
N SER A 73 -7.22 -1.21 -24.04
CA SER A 73 -5.84 -1.29 -23.59
C SER A 73 -5.52 -0.23 -22.53
N ILE A 74 -5.98 1.01 -22.75
CA ILE A 74 -5.84 2.11 -21.78
C ILE A 74 -6.54 1.72 -20.48
N ILE A 75 -7.79 1.28 -20.55
CA ILE A 75 -8.57 0.90 -19.37
C ILE A 75 -7.87 -0.23 -18.61
N SER A 76 -7.47 -1.29 -19.32
CA SER A 76 -6.84 -2.47 -18.72
C SER A 76 -5.51 -2.13 -18.05
N ILE A 77 -4.61 -1.47 -18.76
CA ILE A 77 -3.25 -1.15 -18.27
C ILE A 77 -3.32 -0.22 -17.06
N TYR A 78 -4.04 0.90 -17.15
CA TYR A 78 -4.08 1.89 -16.06
C TYR A 78 -4.94 1.45 -14.87
N SER A 79 -5.88 0.53 -15.05
CA SER A 79 -6.65 -0.05 -13.93
C SER A 79 -5.95 -1.22 -13.25
N THR A 80 -4.93 -1.81 -13.87
CA THR A 80 -4.30 -3.05 -13.36
C THR A 80 -3.69 -2.87 -11.98
N ILE A 81 -2.95 -1.78 -11.72
CA ILE A 81 -2.33 -1.56 -10.41
C ILE A 81 -3.40 -1.34 -9.33
N PRO A 82 -4.38 -0.42 -9.50
CA PRO A 82 -5.46 -0.26 -8.53
C PRO A 82 -6.22 -1.56 -8.23
N ILE A 83 -6.57 -2.32 -9.25
CA ILE A 83 -7.35 -3.57 -9.12
C ILE A 83 -6.52 -4.67 -8.43
N SER A 84 -5.30 -4.92 -8.88
CA SER A 84 -4.44 -5.96 -8.29
C SER A 84 -4.12 -5.67 -6.83
N CYS A 85 -3.79 -4.42 -6.50
CA CYS A 85 -3.60 -3.97 -5.13
C CYS A 85 -4.89 -4.15 -4.29
N PHE A 86 -6.06 -3.80 -4.82
CA PHE A 86 -7.33 -4.03 -4.13
C PHE A 86 -7.53 -5.52 -3.79
N LEU A 87 -7.31 -6.40 -4.76
CA LEU A 87 -7.44 -7.85 -4.59
C LEU A 87 -6.46 -8.40 -3.55
N ILE A 88 -5.20 -7.95 -3.55
CA ILE A 88 -4.20 -8.32 -2.53
C ILE A 88 -4.68 -7.90 -1.14
N GLY A 89 -5.20 -6.67 -1.01
CA GLY A 89 -5.72 -6.16 0.26
C GLY A 89 -6.90 -6.98 0.79
N VAL A 90 -7.87 -7.30 -0.08
CA VAL A 90 -9.02 -8.15 0.25
C VAL A 90 -8.56 -9.55 0.66
N PHE A 91 -7.61 -10.14 -0.07
CA PHE A 91 -7.04 -11.44 0.26
C PHE A 91 -6.38 -11.45 1.64
N CYS A 92 -5.59 -10.41 1.98
CA CYS A 92 -4.99 -10.28 3.31
C CYS A 92 -6.05 -10.19 4.42
N LEU A 93 -7.14 -9.44 4.21
CA LEU A 93 -8.23 -9.40 5.18
C LEU A 93 -8.89 -10.76 5.37
N PHE A 94 -9.16 -11.46 4.28
CA PHE A 94 -9.73 -12.78 4.31
C PHE A 94 -8.81 -13.77 5.05
N ALA A 95 -7.51 -13.71 4.78
CA ALA A 95 -6.51 -14.56 5.44
C ALA A 95 -6.37 -14.27 6.95
N ILE A 96 -6.52 -13.01 7.38
CA ILE A 96 -6.60 -12.66 8.81
C ILE A 96 -7.87 -13.23 9.46
N HIS A 97 -9.01 -13.20 8.74
CA HIS A 97 -10.28 -13.65 9.27
C HIS A 97 -10.35 -15.18 9.41
N LEU A 98 -9.85 -15.92 8.42
CA LEU A 98 -9.80 -17.39 8.45
C LEU A 98 -8.88 -17.93 9.55
N ASN A 99 -7.79 -17.21 9.85
CA ASN A 99 -6.87 -17.62 10.89
C ASN A 99 -7.34 -17.11 12.26
N ALA A 100 -8.06 -17.94 13.01
CA ALA A 100 -8.58 -17.57 14.33
C ALA A 100 -7.49 -17.10 15.31
N LYS A 101 -6.32 -17.76 15.29
CA LYS A 101 -5.14 -17.46 16.13
C LYS A 101 -3.89 -17.27 15.26
N PRO A 102 -3.81 -16.16 14.50
CA PRO A 102 -2.67 -15.93 13.63
C PRO A 102 -1.41 -15.71 14.48
N GLY A 103 -0.28 -16.27 14.04
CA GLY A 103 1.01 -15.97 14.65
C GLY A 103 1.34 -14.48 14.54
N PHE A 104 2.12 -13.95 15.48
CA PHE A 104 2.44 -12.52 15.56
C PHE A 104 3.04 -11.97 14.24
N THR A 105 3.99 -12.70 13.65
CA THR A 105 4.61 -12.35 12.36
C THR A 105 3.60 -12.29 11.23
N PHE A 106 2.78 -13.33 11.07
CA PHE A 106 1.77 -13.41 10.01
C PHE A 106 0.74 -12.28 10.13
N LEU A 107 0.27 -11.99 11.34
CA LEU A 107 -0.69 -10.92 11.59
C LEU A 107 -0.09 -9.55 11.24
N THR A 108 1.14 -9.28 11.70
CA THR A 108 1.83 -8.01 11.44
C THR A 108 2.06 -7.82 9.94
N ALA A 109 2.54 -8.86 9.25
CA ALA A 109 2.74 -8.84 7.80
C ALA A 109 1.42 -8.64 7.05
N SER A 110 0.36 -9.35 7.44
CA SER A 110 -0.94 -9.22 6.78
C SER A 110 -1.56 -7.84 6.96
N ILE A 111 -1.41 -7.22 8.14
CA ILE A 111 -1.90 -5.86 8.38
C ILE A 111 -1.11 -4.84 7.57
N TRP A 112 0.22 -4.93 7.54
CA TRP A 112 1.03 -4.00 6.74
C TRP A 112 0.78 -4.16 5.25
N THR A 113 0.72 -5.41 4.76
CA THR A 113 0.37 -5.70 3.36
C THR A 113 -1.01 -5.17 3.01
N PHE A 114 -2.01 -5.36 3.89
CA PHE A 114 -3.35 -4.79 3.75
C PHE A 114 -3.32 -3.26 3.63
N ILE A 115 -2.62 -2.58 4.54
CA ILE A 115 -2.53 -1.11 4.54
C ILE A 115 -1.87 -0.62 3.23
N HIS A 116 -0.75 -1.22 2.83
CA HIS A 116 -0.05 -0.84 1.59
C HIS A 116 -0.88 -1.11 0.35
N ALA A 117 -1.55 -2.26 0.28
CA ALA A 117 -2.41 -2.65 -0.82
C ALA A 117 -3.57 -1.67 -1.03
N PHE A 118 -4.30 -1.31 0.03
CA PHE A 118 -5.37 -0.34 -0.11
C PHE A 118 -4.88 1.08 -0.36
N ASN A 119 -3.72 1.46 0.19
CA ASN A 119 -3.12 2.76 -0.11
C ASN A 119 -2.65 2.87 -1.57
N LEU A 120 -2.04 1.82 -2.12
CA LEU A 120 -1.64 1.77 -3.54
C LEU A 120 -2.82 1.55 -4.48
N SER A 121 -3.96 1.09 -3.98
CA SER A 121 -5.18 0.98 -4.76
C SER A 121 -5.95 2.31 -4.77
N LEU A 122 -6.56 2.67 -3.64
CA LEU A 122 -7.43 3.83 -3.52
C LEU A 122 -6.64 5.14 -3.53
N GLY A 123 -5.47 5.16 -2.89
CA GLY A 123 -4.62 6.34 -2.86
C GLY A 123 -4.05 6.67 -4.25
N ALA A 124 -3.68 5.65 -5.04
CA ALA A 124 -3.25 5.85 -6.42
C ALA A 124 -4.38 6.43 -7.27
N VAL A 125 -5.61 5.89 -7.17
CA VAL A 125 -6.79 6.43 -7.87
C VAL A 125 -7.03 7.89 -7.49
N VAL A 126 -6.98 8.24 -6.21
CA VAL A 126 -7.17 9.63 -5.75
C VAL A 126 -6.09 10.56 -6.33
N ILE A 127 -4.81 10.16 -6.24
CA ILE A 127 -3.69 10.97 -6.72
C ILE A 127 -3.76 11.14 -8.25
N ASP A 128 -4.06 10.07 -8.97
CA ASP A 128 -4.16 10.07 -10.42
C ASP A 128 -5.28 10.98 -10.91
N LEU A 129 -6.49 10.88 -10.31
CA LEU A 129 -7.63 11.73 -10.66
C LEU A 129 -7.37 13.21 -10.37
N LEU A 130 -6.70 13.52 -9.26
CA LEU A 130 -6.32 14.90 -8.92
C LEU A 130 -5.22 15.45 -9.84
N SER A 131 -4.26 14.61 -10.22
CA SER A 131 -3.11 15.01 -11.05
C SER A 131 -3.38 14.90 -12.55
N GLN A 132 -4.55 14.39 -12.94
CA GLN A 132 -4.92 14.09 -14.33
C GLN A 132 -3.93 13.12 -15.01
N THR A 133 -3.41 12.16 -14.24
CA THR A 133 -2.46 11.12 -14.70
C THR A 133 -3.05 9.74 -14.58
N GLY A 134 -2.36 8.74 -15.14
CA GLY A 134 -2.62 7.31 -14.88
C GLY A 134 -4.07 6.91 -15.07
N PHE A 135 -4.72 6.51 -13.96
CA PHE A 135 -6.12 6.08 -13.93
C PHE A 135 -7.12 7.10 -14.50
N THR A 136 -6.81 8.39 -14.52
CA THR A 136 -7.66 9.40 -15.18
C THR A 136 -7.90 9.09 -16.65
N LYS A 137 -6.89 8.57 -17.34
CA LYS A 137 -7.01 8.19 -18.76
C LYS A 137 -8.01 7.06 -18.93
N ALA A 138 -7.91 6.03 -18.09
CA ALA A 138 -8.90 4.95 -18.06
C ALA A 138 -10.30 5.47 -17.74
N ALA A 139 -10.45 6.36 -16.76
CA ALA A 139 -11.74 6.94 -16.42
C ALA A 139 -12.37 7.72 -17.58
N HIS A 140 -11.57 8.48 -18.33
CA HIS A 140 -12.03 9.21 -19.50
C HIS A 140 -12.50 8.26 -20.62
N GLU A 141 -11.72 7.23 -20.91
CA GLU A 141 -12.07 6.18 -21.88
C GLU A 141 -13.34 5.41 -21.50
N MET A 142 -13.57 5.22 -20.20
CA MET A 142 -14.81 4.63 -19.67
C MET A 142 -16.02 5.59 -19.75
N GLY A 143 -15.85 6.82 -20.21
CA GLY A 143 -16.90 7.84 -20.24
C GLY A 143 -17.32 8.33 -18.85
N ILE A 144 -16.44 8.25 -17.85
CA ILE A 144 -16.72 8.73 -16.50
C ILE A 144 -16.69 10.25 -16.49
N GLU A 145 -17.84 10.87 -16.24
CA GLU A 145 -17.96 12.33 -16.16
C GLU A 145 -17.19 12.93 -14.97
N THR A 146 -16.91 14.23 -15.02
CA THR A 146 -16.22 14.97 -13.95
C THR A 146 -16.92 14.84 -12.59
N ILE A 147 -18.26 14.87 -12.57
CA ILE A 147 -19.04 14.72 -11.34
C ILE A 147 -18.79 13.34 -10.71
N MET A 148 -18.77 12.29 -11.54
CA MET A 148 -18.49 10.92 -11.09
C MET A 148 -17.05 10.78 -10.59
N THR A 149 -16.10 11.46 -11.22
CA THR A 149 -14.69 11.51 -10.77
C THR A 149 -14.58 12.08 -9.35
N ILE A 150 -15.27 13.18 -9.05
CA ILE A 150 -15.30 13.78 -7.71
C ILE A 150 -15.90 12.80 -6.70
N LEU A 151 -16.97 12.10 -7.07
CA LEU A 151 -17.58 11.07 -6.22
C LEU A 151 -16.61 9.91 -5.94
N ILE A 152 -15.88 9.43 -6.96
CA ILE A 152 -14.88 8.37 -6.80
C ILE A 152 -13.78 8.79 -5.82
N ILE A 153 -13.29 10.03 -5.90
CA ILE A 153 -12.31 10.58 -4.95
C ILE A 153 -12.88 10.56 -3.52
N GLY A 154 -14.09 11.12 -3.34
CA GLY A 154 -14.73 11.19 -2.03
C GLY A 154 -14.97 9.82 -1.41
N VAL A 155 -15.46 8.87 -2.21
CA VAL A 155 -15.68 7.48 -1.81
C VAL A 155 -14.36 6.78 -1.46
N SER A 156 -13.31 6.98 -2.25
CA SER A 156 -11.99 6.39 -2.02
C SER A 156 -11.38 6.88 -0.70
N ILE A 157 -11.42 8.19 -0.44
CA ILE A 157 -10.95 8.78 0.83
C ILE A 157 -11.76 8.24 2.02
N PHE A 158 -13.08 8.16 1.88
CA PHE A 158 -13.95 7.60 2.92
C PHE A 158 -13.59 6.14 3.24
N PHE A 159 -13.39 5.30 2.21
CA PHE A 159 -12.98 3.91 2.40
C PHE A 159 -11.60 3.80 3.02
N MET A 160 -10.61 4.58 2.58
CA MET A 160 -9.28 4.61 3.18
C MET A 160 -9.34 4.94 4.68
N TYR A 161 -10.13 5.94 5.06
CA TYR A 161 -10.34 6.27 6.47
C TYR A 161 -10.96 5.12 7.27
N LYS A 162 -12.02 4.49 6.74
CA LYS A 162 -12.68 3.34 7.39
C LYS A 162 -11.76 2.12 7.51
N LEU A 163 -10.97 1.84 6.48
CA LEU A 163 -10.00 0.75 6.46
C LEU A 163 -8.86 0.99 7.46
N GLY A 164 -8.42 2.24 7.64
CA GLY A 164 -7.47 2.62 8.68
C GLY A 164 -8.00 2.36 10.09
N ILE A 165 -9.24 2.75 10.39
CA ILE A 165 -9.91 2.43 11.65
C ILE A 165 -10.03 0.91 11.83
N PHE A 166 -10.39 0.20 10.78
CA PHE A 166 -10.54 -1.25 10.80
C PHE A 166 -9.22 -1.97 11.10
N ALA A 167 -8.12 -1.59 10.45
CA ALA A 167 -6.78 -2.11 10.76
C ALA A 167 -6.39 -1.84 12.21
N ALA A 168 -6.61 -0.60 12.71
CA ALA A 168 -6.33 -0.25 14.09
C ALA A 168 -7.12 -1.12 15.08
N ARG A 169 -8.39 -1.43 14.75
CA ARG A 169 -9.24 -2.31 15.56
C ARG A 169 -8.75 -3.76 15.55
N ILE A 170 -8.43 -4.33 14.38
CA ILE A 170 -7.85 -5.68 14.29
C ILE A 170 -6.57 -5.77 15.11
N PHE A 171 -5.68 -4.78 14.96
CA PHE A 171 -4.43 -4.71 15.69
C PHE A 171 -4.70 -4.68 17.20
N HIS A 172 -5.64 -3.84 17.65
CA HIS A 172 -6.01 -3.75 19.05
C HIS A 172 -6.60 -5.05 19.61
N ASP A 173 -7.54 -5.66 18.89
CA ASP A 173 -8.23 -6.86 19.34
C ASP A 173 -7.32 -8.09 19.38
N LYS A 174 -6.41 -8.24 18.42
CA LYS A 174 -5.57 -9.44 18.28
C LYS A 174 -4.22 -9.34 19.00
N ILE A 175 -3.66 -8.14 19.16
CA ILE A 175 -2.34 -7.95 19.81
C ILE A 175 -2.52 -7.41 21.22
N PHE A 176 -3.30 -6.35 21.44
CA PHE A 176 -3.33 -5.66 22.74
C PHE A 176 -4.15 -6.34 23.83
N LYS A 177 -5.20 -7.10 23.50
CA LYS A 177 -6.00 -7.82 24.51
C LYS A 177 -5.16 -8.78 25.37
N GLY A 178 -4.00 -9.22 24.89
CA GLY A 178 -3.11 -10.13 25.63
C GLY A 178 -2.11 -9.47 26.59
N PHE A 179 -1.85 -8.17 26.48
CA PHE A 179 -0.78 -7.51 27.25
C PHE A 179 -1.29 -6.94 28.58
N THR A 180 -2.01 -5.81 28.60
CA THR A 180 -2.44 -5.18 29.86
C THR A 180 -3.72 -4.34 29.67
N ASN A 181 -4.46 -4.08 30.76
CA ASN A 181 -5.59 -3.13 30.78
C ASN A 181 -5.14 -1.66 30.89
N ASP A 182 -3.84 -1.38 31.03
CA ASP A 182 -3.34 0.00 31.12
C ASP A 182 -3.41 0.71 29.76
N LYS A 183 -4.20 1.79 29.72
CA LYS A 183 -4.37 2.65 28.55
C LYS A 183 -3.04 3.31 28.13
N THR A 184 -2.19 3.67 29.09
CA THR A 184 -0.93 4.39 28.83
C THR A 184 0.09 3.47 28.17
N PHE A 185 0.24 2.25 28.69
CA PHE A 185 1.07 1.22 28.06
C PHE A 185 0.58 0.87 26.65
N ARG A 186 -0.74 0.69 26.45
CA ARG A 186 -1.32 0.42 25.13
C ARG A 186 -1.03 1.52 24.10
N ASN A 187 -1.15 2.80 24.48
CA ASN A 187 -0.82 3.90 23.58
C ASN A 187 0.67 3.90 23.22
N ARG A 188 1.57 3.72 24.19
CA ARG A 188 3.01 3.62 23.94
C ARG A 188 3.34 2.47 22.98
N LEU A 189 2.70 1.33 23.17
CA LEU A 189 2.89 0.15 22.33
C LEU A 189 2.35 0.40 20.91
N PHE A 190 1.19 1.02 20.76
CA PHE A 190 0.64 1.41 19.45
C PHE A 190 1.56 2.37 18.70
N THR A 191 2.05 3.42 19.37
CA THR A 191 2.99 4.37 18.75
C THR A 191 4.27 3.68 18.27
N ARG A 192 4.82 2.75 19.07
CA ARG A 192 6.06 2.03 18.73
C ARG A 192 5.89 0.95 17.66
N PHE A 193 4.71 0.35 17.55
CA PHE A 193 4.44 -0.71 16.58
C PHE A 193 3.84 -0.24 15.25
N MET A 194 3.03 0.82 15.28
CA MET A 194 2.31 1.30 14.10
C MET A 194 2.86 2.65 13.64
N LEU A 195 2.78 3.67 14.48
CA LEU A 195 3.10 5.04 14.05
C LEU A 195 4.58 5.23 13.68
N LEU A 196 5.50 4.75 14.52
CA LEU A 196 6.93 4.89 14.27
C LEU A 196 7.40 4.05 13.07
N PRO A 197 7.02 2.76 12.94
CA PRO A 197 7.31 1.98 11.74
C PRO A 197 6.74 2.59 10.46
N TRP A 198 5.53 3.16 10.51
CA TRP A 198 4.97 3.90 9.38
C TRP A 198 5.82 5.11 9.01
N LEU A 199 6.20 5.94 9.98
CA LEU A 199 6.99 7.15 9.74
C LEU A 199 8.40 6.81 9.21
N VAL A 200 9.13 5.96 9.94
CA VAL A 200 10.50 5.56 9.60
C VAL A 200 10.52 4.76 8.31
N GLY A 201 9.59 3.82 8.14
CA GLY A 201 9.47 3.02 6.93
C GLY A 201 9.15 3.89 5.71
N THR A 202 8.25 4.85 5.83
CA THR A 202 7.94 5.79 4.73
C THR A 202 9.17 6.63 4.36
N LEU A 203 9.91 7.15 5.34
CA LEU A 203 11.16 7.87 5.08
C LEU A 203 12.19 6.99 4.36
N LEU A 204 12.36 5.73 4.79
CA LEU A 204 13.24 4.78 4.12
C LEU A 204 12.81 4.52 2.68
N LEU A 205 11.52 4.29 2.44
CA LEU A 205 10.99 4.07 1.11
C LEU A 205 11.17 5.29 0.20
N LEU A 206 10.99 6.51 0.74
CA LEU A 206 11.26 7.73 -0.01
C LEU A 206 12.74 7.79 -0.42
N ILE A 207 13.67 7.59 0.52
CA ILE A 207 15.12 7.60 0.23
C ILE A 207 15.48 6.58 -0.85
N ILE A 208 14.89 5.38 -0.79
CA ILE A 208 15.14 4.30 -1.76
C ILE A 208 14.51 4.61 -3.13
N SER A 209 13.33 5.24 -3.13
CA SER A 209 12.55 5.48 -4.35
C SER A 209 12.94 6.77 -5.08
N PHE A 210 13.67 7.70 -4.43
CA PHE A 210 14.20 8.88 -5.10
C PHE A 210 15.21 8.47 -6.19
N PRO A 211 14.89 8.60 -7.48
CA PRO A 211 15.81 8.23 -8.53
C PRO A 211 16.92 9.27 -8.58
N VAL A 212 18.16 8.84 -8.34
CA VAL A 212 19.38 9.66 -8.56
C VAL A 212 19.56 10.02 -10.05
N ASN A 213 18.68 9.56 -10.96
CA ASN A 213 18.81 9.73 -12.41
C ASN A 213 17.90 10.81 -13.04
N ASP A 214 16.99 11.45 -12.30
CA ASP A 214 16.17 12.55 -12.85
C ASP A 214 16.96 13.86 -13.04
N TYR A 215 18.21 13.96 -12.58
CA TYR A 215 19.02 15.17 -12.85
C TYR A 215 19.37 15.33 -14.34
N LYS A 216 19.41 14.26 -15.14
CA LYS A 216 19.80 14.35 -16.55
C LYS A 216 18.71 14.93 -17.46
N SER A 217 17.44 14.76 -17.12
CA SER A 217 16.30 15.29 -17.89
C SER A 217 16.03 16.78 -17.62
N TYR A 218 16.56 17.35 -16.54
CA TYR A 218 16.50 18.81 -16.28
C TYR A 218 17.75 19.58 -16.76
N LEU A 219 18.83 18.88 -17.10
CA LEU A 219 20.10 19.49 -17.52
C LEU A 219 20.36 19.43 -19.03
N LEU A 220 19.48 18.80 -19.80
CA LEU A 220 19.54 18.78 -21.26
C LEU A 220 18.21 19.29 -21.82
N PRO A 221 18.14 20.55 -22.27
CA PRO A 221 17.01 21.10 -23.02
C PRO A 221 16.87 20.47 -24.41
#